data_AF-A0A845G545-F1
#
_entry.id   AF-A0A845G545-F1
#
_cell.length_a   1.000
_cell.length_b   1.000
_cell.length_c   1.000
_cell.angle_alpha   90.00
_cell.angle_beta   90.00
_cell.angle_gamma   90.00
#
_symmetry.space_group_name_H-M   'P 1'
#
loop_
_entity.id
_entity.type
_entity.pdbx_description
1 polymer ?
#
loop_
_entity_poly.entity_id
_entity_poly.type
_entity_poly.pdbx_seq_one_letter_code
_entity_poly.pdbx_strand_id
1 'polypeptide(L)'
;MQQQADIVRQFNRYYTVHLGLLRGRYLDTDYSLSEGRIMYELSMNPGCTANHLRTKLDLDAGYMSRMLRSLGERGLVHGERSPQDKRAILLSLTEAGQAVIADINHRASAETVRMLGQLGETQRAELLDAMRKVQHILSTPATRVLRATADQLDDARHLLHEYFDVINVVLRDDDDAIRAFLNDASSAMWIAYVDGEAAACVAMRPLQEVAGATECKRLYVADRFRRRGLAEALMQALESHAAHAGYDAVYLDTKDDLHAAIRLYEQLGYERCERYNDNPQATIFMRKRLR
;
A
#
# COMPACT_ATOMS: atom_id res chain seq x y z
N MET A 1 -17.34 9.28 21.60
CA MET A 1 -16.47 8.09 21.74
C MET A 1 -17.17 6.90 22.38
N GLN A 2 -17.63 6.95 23.64
CA GLN A 2 -18.22 5.76 24.29
C GLN A 2 -19.47 5.22 23.57
N GLN A 3 -20.43 6.09 23.26
CA GLN A 3 -21.64 5.73 22.51
C GLN A 3 -21.34 5.14 21.12
N GLN A 4 -20.29 5.64 20.43
CA GLN A 4 -19.85 5.12 19.13
C GLN A 4 -19.25 3.71 19.27
N ALA A 5 -18.44 3.48 20.31
CA ALA A 5 -17.87 2.17 20.59
C ALA A 5 -18.95 1.13 20.88
N ASP A 6 -20.03 1.50 21.57
CA ASP A 6 -21.11 0.59 21.90
C ASP A 6 -21.93 0.18 20.67
N ILE A 7 -22.14 1.09 19.70
CA ILE A 7 -22.75 0.76 18.39
C ILE A 7 -21.91 -0.29 17.66
N VAL A 8 -20.58 -0.09 17.58
CA VAL A 8 -19.67 -1.04 16.91
C VAL A 8 -19.67 -2.39 17.62
N ARG A 9 -19.62 -2.42 18.95
CA ARG A 9 -19.67 -3.67 19.73
C ARG A 9 -20.98 -4.42 19.54
N GLN A 10 -22.10 -3.70 19.51
CA GLN A 10 -23.42 -4.29 19.29
C GLN A 10 -23.49 -4.91 17.89
N PHE A 11 -23.04 -4.18 16.86
CA PHE A 11 -22.95 -4.70 15.50
C PHE A 11 -22.06 -5.95 15.43
N ASN A 12 -20.85 -5.91 15.98
CA ASN A 12 -19.93 -7.04 15.96
C ASN A 12 -20.51 -8.28 16.64
N ARG A 13 -21.13 -8.13 17.82
CA ARG A 13 -21.78 -9.27 18.53
C ARG A 13 -22.92 -9.86 17.72
N TYR A 14 -23.78 -9.02 17.15
CA TYR A 14 -24.87 -9.45 16.28
C TYR A 14 -24.32 -10.20 15.06
N TYR A 15 -23.33 -9.61 14.38
CA TYR A 15 -22.76 -10.15 13.16
C TYR A 15 -21.96 -11.44 13.38
N THR A 16 -21.24 -11.58 14.50
CA THR A 16 -20.53 -12.82 14.87
C THR A 16 -21.49 -14.02 15.00
N VAL A 17 -22.66 -13.81 15.59
CA VAL A 17 -23.71 -14.84 15.70
C VAL A 17 -24.30 -15.12 14.32
N HIS A 18 -24.57 -14.06 13.54
CA HIS A 18 -25.16 -14.17 12.21
C HIS A 18 -24.27 -14.94 11.21
N LEU A 19 -22.96 -14.72 11.25
CA LEU A 19 -21.97 -15.45 10.45
C LEU A 19 -21.72 -16.89 10.93
N GLY A 20 -22.41 -17.34 11.98
CA GLY A 20 -22.25 -18.70 12.51
C GLY A 20 -20.88 -19.00 13.12
N LEU A 21 -20.07 -17.97 13.41
CA LEU A 21 -18.68 -18.12 13.87
C LEU A 21 -18.56 -18.73 15.28
N LEU A 22 -19.66 -18.79 16.03
CA LEU A 22 -19.73 -19.42 17.35
C LEU A 22 -20.06 -20.91 17.29
N ARG A 23 -20.36 -21.47 16.11
CA ARG A 23 -20.47 -22.92 15.93
C ARG A 23 -19.06 -23.49 15.98
N GLY A 24 -18.84 -24.57 16.74
CA GLY A 24 -17.50 -25.13 16.99
C GLY A 24 -16.72 -25.61 15.75
N ARG A 25 -17.35 -25.58 14.58
CA ARG A 25 -16.83 -26.00 13.28
C ARG A 25 -17.27 -24.98 12.22
N TYR A 26 -16.33 -24.44 11.44
CA TYR A 26 -16.64 -23.41 10.44
C TYR A 26 -17.39 -24.04 9.27
N LEU A 27 -18.62 -23.58 9.01
CA LEU A 27 -19.47 -24.07 7.91
C LEU A 27 -19.70 -25.60 7.92
N ASP A 28 -19.81 -26.17 9.13
CA ASP A 28 -19.96 -27.61 9.35
C ASP A 28 -18.81 -28.45 8.76
N THR A 29 -17.61 -27.87 8.68
CA THR A 29 -16.37 -28.55 8.29
C THR A 29 -15.53 -28.96 9.50
N ASP A 30 -14.50 -29.78 9.30
CA ASP A 30 -13.55 -30.13 10.37
C ASP A 30 -12.55 -29.00 10.71
N TYR A 31 -12.70 -27.82 10.10
CA TYR A 31 -11.74 -26.72 10.20
C TYR A 31 -12.30 -25.55 11.01
N SER A 32 -11.39 -24.86 11.70
CA SER A 32 -11.65 -23.56 12.31
C SER A 32 -11.68 -22.44 11.26
N LEU A 33 -12.29 -21.30 11.60
CA LEU A 33 -12.30 -20.11 10.76
C LEU A 33 -10.88 -19.70 10.34
N SER A 34 -9.95 -19.69 11.30
CA SER A 34 -8.57 -19.30 11.07
C SER A 34 -7.87 -20.24 10.08
N GLU A 35 -8.10 -21.55 10.16
CA GLU A 35 -7.52 -22.52 9.22
C GLU A 35 -8.09 -22.30 7.82
N GLY A 36 -9.40 -22.12 7.71
CA GLY A 36 -10.05 -21.74 6.46
C GLY A 36 -9.49 -20.45 5.89
N ARG A 37 -9.18 -19.44 6.72
CA ARG A 37 -8.62 -18.16 6.27
C ARG A 37 -7.17 -18.27 5.80
N ILE A 38 -6.34 -19.07 6.48
CA ILE A 38 -4.98 -19.38 6.03
C ILE A 38 -5.04 -20.09 4.67
N MET A 39 -5.88 -21.12 4.53
CA MET A 39 -6.01 -21.85 3.27
C MET A 39 -6.55 -20.97 2.14
N TYR A 40 -7.52 -20.08 2.43
CA TYR A 40 -8.01 -19.10 1.46
C TYR A 40 -6.89 -18.17 0.98
N GLU A 41 -6.09 -17.62 1.89
CA GLU A 41 -5.01 -16.70 1.50
C GLU A 41 -3.93 -17.42 0.69
N LEU A 42 -3.61 -18.67 1.03
CA LEU A 42 -2.68 -19.52 0.26
C LEU A 42 -3.21 -19.93 -1.11
N SER A 43 -4.53 -20.07 -1.28
CA SER A 43 -5.10 -20.37 -2.60
C SER A 43 -5.06 -19.15 -3.53
N MET A 44 -5.18 -17.94 -2.98
CA MET A 44 -5.07 -16.69 -3.74
C MET A 44 -3.62 -16.27 -3.97
N ASN A 45 -2.70 -16.61 -3.06
CA ASN A 45 -1.29 -16.23 -3.13
C ASN A 45 -0.36 -17.45 -2.91
N PRO A 46 -0.31 -18.41 -3.86
CA PRO A 46 0.62 -19.53 -3.76
C PRO A 46 2.08 -19.07 -3.69
N GLY A 47 2.88 -19.71 -2.85
CA GLY A 47 4.28 -19.35 -2.63
C GLY A 47 4.50 -18.16 -1.69
N CYS A 48 3.47 -17.63 -1.02
CA CYS A 48 3.68 -16.58 -0.03
C CYS A 48 4.39 -17.11 1.24
N THR A 49 4.93 -16.19 2.05
CA THR A 49 5.64 -16.54 3.28
C THR A 49 4.71 -16.58 4.49
N ALA A 50 5.13 -17.23 5.57
CA ALA A 50 4.41 -17.15 6.85
C ALA A 50 4.26 -15.71 7.36
N ASN A 51 5.24 -14.82 7.08
CA ASN A 51 5.15 -13.42 7.47
C ASN A 51 4.11 -12.63 6.66
N HIS A 52 3.92 -12.98 5.37
CA HIS A 52 2.82 -12.46 4.56
C HIS A 52 1.47 -12.81 5.19
N LEU A 53 1.24 -14.10 5.49
CA LEU A 53 0.01 -14.57 6.12
C LEU A 53 -0.24 -13.88 7.47
N ARG A 54 0.80 -13.77 8.30
CA ARG A 54 0.72 -13.14 9.63
C ARG A 54 0.27 -11.69 9.53
N THR A 55 0.88 -10.93 8.62
CA THR A 55 0.60 -9.51 8.41
C THR A 55 -0.78 -9.29 7.80
N LYS A 56 -1.16 -10.16 6.86
CA LYS A 56 -2.45 -10.07 6.16
C LYS A 56 -3.64 -10.42 7.04
N LEU A 57 -3.50 -11.44 7.90
CA LEU A 57 -4.56 -11.97 8.74
C LEU A 57 -4.54 -11.42 10.18
N ASP A 58 -3.55 -10.59 10.52
CA ASP A 58 -3.32 -10.04 11.86
C ASP A 58 -3.33 -11.12 12.97
N LEU A 59 -2.64 -12.22 12.71
CA LEU A 59 -2.53 -13.35 13.64
C LEU A 59 -1.21 -13.33 14.39
N ASP A 60 -1.22 -13.78 15.65
CA ASP A 60 0.01 -13.98 16.43
C ASP A 60 0.96 -15.00 15.76
N ALA A 61 2.26 -14.77 15.83
CA ALA A 61 3.28 -15.60 15.20
C ALA A 61 3.30 -17.05 15.75
N GLY A 62 3.11 -17.20 17.07
CA GLY A 62 3.05 -18.50 17.73
C GLY A 62 1.80 -19.28 17.34
N TYR A 63 0.65 -18.60 17.32
CA TYR A 63 -0.61 -19.20 16.86
C TYR A 63 -0.56 -19.60 15.39
N MET A 64 -0.12 -18.72 14.49
CA MET A 64 0.05 -19.00 13.06
C MET A 64 0.96 -20.21 12.82
N SER A 65 2.09 -20.27 13.51
CA SER A 65 3.05 -21.38 13.34
C SER A 65 2.47 -22.72 13.76
N ARG A 66 1.67 -22.77 14.84
CA ARG A 66 0.96 -24.00 15.25
C ARG A 66 -0.07 -24.44 14.20
N MET A 67 -0.79 -23.49 13.61
CA MET A 67 -1.79 -23.76 12.58
C MET A 67 -1.17 -24.27 11.28
N LEU A 68 -0.11 -23.62 10.79
CA LEU A 68 0.62 -24.07 9.60
C LEU A 68 1.22 -25.46 9.80
N ARG A 69 1.76 -25.75 10.99
CA ARG A 69 2.23 -27.10 11.34
C ARG A 69 1.11 -28.13 11.26
N SER A 70 -0.03 -27.85 11.89
CA SER A 70 -1.19 -28.76 11.88
C SER A 70 -1.77 -28.97 10.47
N LEU A 71 -1.80 -27.92 9.64
CA LEU A 71 -2.19 -28.04 8.22
C LEU A 71 -1.18 -28.86 7.41
N GLY A 72 0.11 -28.73 7.69
CA GLY A 72 1.17 -29.53 7.07
C GLY A 72 1.15 -31.00 7.48
N GLU A 73 0.93 -31.30 8.77
CA GLU A 73 0.78 -32.66 9.30
C GLU A 73 -0.43 -33.39 8.70
N ARG A 74 -1.48 -32.65 8.32
CA ARG A 74 -2.65 -33.18 7.59
C ARG A 74 -2.45 -33.23 6.07
N GLY A 75 -1.28 -32.85 5.56
CA GLY A 75 -0.98 -32.86 4.13
C GLY A 75 -1.76 -31.84 3.30
N LEU A 76 -2.24 -30.74 3.91
CA LEU A 76 -3.03 -29.70 3.24
C LEU A 76 -2.18 -28.51 2.77
N VAL A 77 -1.06 -28.27 3.46
CA VAL A 77 -0.11 -27.19 3.15
C VAL A 77 1.28 -27.81 3.03
N HIS A 78 2.05 -27.37 2.05
CA HIS A 78 3.46 -27.70 1.94
C HIS A 78 4.30 -26.43 1.86
N GLY A 79 5.58 -26.55 2.20
CA GLY A 79 6.53 -25.45 2.17
C GLY A 79 7.82 -25.85 1.47
N GLU A 80 8.30 -24.98 0.58
CA GLU A 80 9.55 -25.16 -0.14
C GLU A 80 10.52 -24.02 0.18
N ARG A 81 11.83 -24.28 0.16
CA ARG A 81 12.82 -23.22 0.35
C ARG A 81 12.82 -22.29 -0.85
N SER A 82 12.80 -20.98 -0.62
CA SER A 82 12.92 -20.02 -1.71
C SER A 82 14.27 -20.19 -2.43
N PRO A 83 14.27 -20.21 -3.77
CA PRO A 83 15.51 -20.24 -4.56
C PRO A 83 16.28 -18.91 -4.48
N GLN A 84 15.60 -17.78 -4.19
CA GLN A 84 16.21 -16.45 -4.07
C GLN A 84 16.71 -16.16 -2.65
N ASP A 85 16.00 -16.63 -1.61
CA ASP A 85 16.41 -16.49 -0.21
C ASP A 85 16.26 -17.82 0.53
N LYS A 86 17.38 -18.51 0.80
CA LYS A 86 17.38 -19.82 1.47
C LYS A 86 16.81 -19.80 2.90
N ARG A 87 16.63 -18.61 3.49
CA ARG A 87 16.00 -18.43 4.81
C ARG A 87 14.48 -18.36 4.73
N ALA A 88 13.93 -18.04 3.56
CA ALA A 88 12.49 -17.97 3.34
C ALA A 88 11.91 -19.33 2.96
N ILE A 89 10.73 -19.63 3.53
CA ILE A 89 9.90 -20.78 3.16
C ILE A 89 8.69 -20.23 2.41
N LEU A 90 8.49 -20.71 1.19
CA LEU A 90 7.36 -20.38 0.32
C LEU A 90 6.29 -21.45 0.54
N LEU A 91 5.09 -21.03 0.93
CA LEU A 91 4.00 -21.92 1.34
C LEU A 91 2.96 -22.00 0.23
N SER A 92 2.44 -23.20 0.00
CA SER A 92 1.40 -23.47 -0.99
C SER A 92 0.44 -24.55 -0.49
N LEU A 93 -0.80 -24.54 -0.99
CA LEU A 93 -1.72 -25.65 -0.77
C LEU A 93 -1.28 -26.88 -1.57
N THR A 94 -1.50 -28.07 -1.01
CA THR A 94 -1.49 -29.32 -1.77
C THR A 94 -2.81 -29.47 -2.55
N GLU A 95 -2.92 -30.48 -3.40
CA GLU A 95 -4.18 -30.82 -4.07
C GLU A 95 -5.32 -31.09 -3.07
N ALA A 96 -5.02 -31.80 -1.98
CA ALA A 96 -5.97 -32.01 -0.88
C ALA A 96 -6.37 -30.69 -0.20
N GLY A 97 -5.41 -29.79 0.04
CA GLY A 97 -5.68 -28.45 0.57
C GLY A 97 -6.57 -27.60 -0.34
N GLN A 98 -6.35 -27.69 -1.66
CA GLN A 98 -7.18 -27.02 -2.67
C GLN A 98 -8.61 -27.55 -2.68
N ALA A 99 -8.80 -28.87 -2.59
CA ALA A 99 -10.12 -29.47 -2.51
C ALA A 99 -10.89 -29.02 -1.25
N VAL A 100 -10.20 -28.97 -0.11
CA VAL A 100 -10.79 -28.49 1.16
C VAL A 100 -11.23 -27.04 1.08
N ILE A 101 -10.38 -26.14 0.57
CA ILE A 101 -10.75 -24.72 0.48
C ILE A 101 -11.87 -24.49 -0.56
N ALA A 102 -11.91 -25.29 -1.62
CA ALA A 102 -13.02 -25.26 -2.58
C ALA A 102 -14.36 -25.63 -1.92
N ASP A 103 -14.41 -26.68 -1.10
CA ASP A 103 -15.63 -27.05 -0.34
C ASP A 103 -16.04 -25.95 0.65
N ILE A 104 -15.08 -25.41 1.41
CA ILE A 104 -15.32 -24.28 2.33
C ILE A 104 -15.91 -23.08 1.58
N ASN A 105 -15.31 -22.69 0.44
CA ASN A 105 -15.78 -21.55 -0.37
C ASN A 105 -17.17 -21.79 -0.96
N HIS A 106 -17.44 -23.00 -1.43
CA HIS A 106 -18.76 -23.38 -1.93
C HIS A 106 -19.83 -23.27 -0.83
N ARG A 107 -19.55 -23.81 0.37
CA ARG A 107 -20.46 -23.70 1.53
C ARG A 107 -20.68 -22.25 1.97
N ALA A 108 -19.62 -21.46 2.03
CA ALA A 108 -19.68 -20.04 2.38
C ALA A 108 -20.55 -19.26 1.39
N SER A 109 -20.37 -19.53 0.09
CA SER A 109 -21.14 -18.91 -0.98
C SER A 109 -22.61 -19.32 -0.90
N ALA A 110 -22.89 -20.60 -0.71
CA ALA A 110 -24.26 -21.10 -0.58
C ALA A 110 -24.98 -20.49 0.64
N GLU A 111 -24.30 -20.32 1.77
CA GLU A 111 -24.86 -19.62 2.94
C GLU A 111 -25.13 -18.14 2.66
N THR A 112 -24.17 -17.45 2.03
CA THR A 112 -24.32 -16.04 1.65
C THR A 112 -25.49 -15.85 0.68
N VAL A 113 -25.64 -16.73 -0.32
CA VAL A 113 -26.76 -16.69 -1.27
C VAL A 113 -28.09 -16.93 -0.56
N ARG A 114 -28.17 -17.90 0.36
CA ARG A 114 -29.39 -18.12 1.17
C ARG A 114 -29.75 -16.89 2.00
N MET A 115 -28.77 -16.27 2.65
CA MET A 115 -28.96 -15.05 3.43
C MET A 115 -29.48 -13.89 2.56
N LEU A 116 -28.83 -13.63 1.43
CA LEU A 116 -29.24 -12.56 0.50
C LEU A 116 -30.58 -12.85 -0.17
N GLY A 117 -30.93 -14.12 -0.36
CA GLY A 117 -32.22 -14.56 -0.92
C GLY A 117 -33.42 -14.28 -0.01
N GLN A 118 -33.20 -14.04 1.29
CA GLN A 118 -34.25 -13.61 2.22
C GLN A 118 -34.57 -12.10 2.12
N LEU A 119 -33.77 -11.34 1.35
CA LEU A 119 -33.92 -9.90 1.18
C LEU A 119 -34.51 -9.55 -0.19
N GLY A 120 -35.40 -8.56 -0.19
CA GLY A 120 -35.86 -7.90 -1.42
C GLY A 120 -34.70 -7.22 -2.15
N GLU A 121 -34.89 -6.92 -3.44
CA GLU A 121 -33.83 -6.35 -4.30
C GLU A 121 -33.27 -5.02 -3.76
N THR A 122 -34.15 -4.12 -3.31
CA THR A 122 -33.75 -2.82 -2.73
C THR A 122 -32.93 -3.00 -1.45
N GLN A 123 -33.40 -3.84 -0.51
CA GLN A 123 -32.69 -4.10 0.74
C GLN A 123 -31.32 -4.75 0.49
N ARG A 124 -31.22 -5.61 -0.53
CA ARG A 124 -29.97 -6.23 -0.94
C ARG A 124 -28.98 -5.18 -1.47
N ALA A 125 -29.45 -4.27 -2.32
CA ALA A 125 -28.62 -3.18 -2.83
C ALA A 125 -28.11 -2.26 -1.71
N GLU A 126 -29.00 -1.87 -0.78
CA GLU A 126 -28.65 -1.06 0.39
C GLU A 126 -27.62 -1.75 1.29
N LEU A 127 -27.79 -3.04 1.59
CA LEU A 127 -26.84 -3.81 2.39
C LEU A 127 -25.47 -3.89 1.71
N LEU A 128 -25.43 -4.20 0.42
CA LEU A 128 -24.17 -4.32 -0.33
C LEU A 128 -23.43 -2.98 -0.39
N ASP A 129 -24.14 -1.86 -0.58
CA ASP A 129 -23.55 -0.52 -0.54
C ASP A 129 -23.00 -0.17 0.85
N ALA A 130 -23.76 -0.43 1.91
CA ALA A 130 -23.32 -0.21 3.28
C ALA A 130 -22.06 -1.03 3.62
N MET A 131 -22.02 -2.31 3.23
CA MET A 131 -20.85 -3.16 3.44
C MET A 131 -19.61 -2.65 2.70
N ARG A 132 -19.76 -2.18 1.45
CA ARG A 132 -18.65 -1.55 0.70
C ARG A 132 -18.16 -0.28 1.38
N LYS A 133 -19.08 0.57 1.86
CA LYS A 133 -18.72 1.79 2.61
C LYS A 133 -17.98 1.47 3.91
N VAL A 134 -18.46 0.50 4.68
CA VAL A 134 -17.76 0.02 5.90
C VAL A 134 -16.38 -0.51 5.55
N GLN A 135 -16.26 -1.35 4.51
CA GLN A 135 -14.97 -1.87 4.08
C GLN A 135 -14.01 -0.75 3.67
N HIS A 136 -14.47 0.24 2.90
CA HIS A 136 -13.66 1.39 2.49
C HIS A 136 -13.20 2.25 3.68
N ILE A 137 -14.10 2.54 4.63
CA ILE A 137 -13.79 3.34 5.83
C ILE A 137 -12.78 2.60 6.73
N LEU A 138 -12.89 1.27 6.84
CA LEU A 138 -12.05 0.46 7.72
C LEU A 138 -10.78 -0.09 7.03
N SER A 139 -10.73 -0.09 5.70
CA SER A 139 -9.56 -0.57 4.96
C SER A 139 -8.40 0.42 5.07
N THR A 140 -7.20 -0.11 5.25
CA THR A 140 -5.99 0.65 4.93
C THR A 140 -6.02 0.93 3.43
N PRO A 141 -5.97 2.19 2.98
CA PRO A 141 -6.15 2.53 1.58
C PRO A 141 -5.10 1.84 0.72
N ALA A 142 -5.51 1.22 -0.39
CA ALA A 142 -4.61 0.54 -1.29
C ALA A 142 -3.73 1.59 -1.97
N THR A 143 -2.55 1.81 -1.40
CA THR A 143 -1.58 2.78 -1.92
C THR A 143 -0.81 2.12 -3.04
N ARG A 144 -0.87 2.70 -4.23
CA ARG A 144 -0.07 2.27 -5.38
C ARG A 144 0.82 3.42 -5.84
N VAL A 145 2.14 3.24 -5.78
CA VAL A 145 3.10 4.17 -6.38
C VAL A 145 3.46 3.64 -7.77
N LEU A 146 3.39 4.50 -8.78
CA LEU A 146 3.80 4.16 -10.15
C LEU A 146 4.67 5.27 -10.74
N ARG A 147 5.61 4.89 -11.61
CA ARG A 147 6.34 5.85 -12.46
C ARG A 147 5.36 6.33 -13.53
N ALA A 148 5.09 7.63 -13.56
CA ALA A 148 4.14 8.24 -14.46
C ALA A 148 4.65 8.23 -15.91
N THR A 149 3.76 7.98 -16.84
CA THR A 149 3.98 8.14 -18.29
C THR A 149 3.09 9.24 -18.83
N ALA A 150 3.07 9.45 -20.15
CA ALA A 150 2.14 10.36 -20.81
C ALA A 150 0.65 10.10 -20.44
N ASP A 151 0.29 8.85 -20.10
CA ASP A 151 -1.07 8.48 -19.70
C ASP A 151 -1.50 9.11 -18.36
N GLN A 152 -0.54 9.60 -17.56
CA GLN A 152 -0.80 10.23 -16.27
C GLN A 152 -0.57 11.75 -16.30
N LEU A 153 -0.52 12.37 -17.48
CA LEU A 153 -0.28 13.80 -17.60
C LEU A 153 -1.34 14.63 -16.86
N ASP A 154 -2.62 14.25 -16.95
CA ASP A 154 -3.69 15.00 -16.29
C ASP A 154 -3.60 14.92 -14.75
N ASP A 155 -3.27 13.74 -14.21
CA ASP A 155 -3.05 13.54 -12.77
C ASP A 155 -1.83 14.31 -12.27
N ALA A 156 -0.72 14.29 -13.03
CA ALA A 156 0.47 15.06 -12.74
C ALA A 156 0.18 16.57 -12.73
N ARG A 157 -0.52 17.06 -13.76
CA ARG A 157 -0.92 18.47 -13.87
C ARG A 157 -1.79 18.89 -12.68
N HIS A 158 -2.79 18.08 -12.34
CA HIS A 158 -3.68 18.35 -11.22
C HIS A 158 -2.91 18.48 -9.89
N LEU A 159 -2.06 17.50 -9.58
CA LEU A 159 -1.26 17.52 -8.34
C LEU A 159 -0.27 18.67 -8.29
N LEU A 160 0.38 19.01 -9.41
CA LEU A 160 1.33 20.13 -9.46
C LEU A 160 0.64 21.48 -9.33
N HIS A 161 -0.55 21.64 -9.91
CA HIS A 161 -1.35 22.86 -9.72
C HIS A 161 -1.72 23.04 -8.25
N GLU A 162 -2.20 22.00 -7.57
CA GLU A 162 -2.44 22.06 -6.13
C GLU A 162 -1.16 22.41 -5.35
N TYR A 163 -0.03 21.76 -5.67
CA TYR A 163 1.28 22.06 -5.05
C TYR A 163 1.69 23.52 -5.21
N PHE A 164 1.51 24.11 -6.40
CA PHE A 164 1.89 25.50 -6.67
C PHE A 164 1.10 26.49 -5.82
N ASP A 165 -0.19 26.23 -5.65
CA ASP A 165 -1.06 27.08 -4.87
C ASP A 165 -0.79 26.93 -3.37
N VAL A 166 -0.53 25.70 -2.89
CA VAL A 166 -0.21 25.44 -1.47
C VAL A 166 1.14 26.02 -1.05
N ILE A 167 2.18 25.89 -1.89
CA ILE A 167 3.56 26.27 -1.55
C ILE A 167 3.91 27.70 -2.03
N ASN A 168 2.98 28.38 -2.72
CA ASN A 168 3.18 29.69 -3.33
C ASN A 168 4.45 29.71 -4.21
N VAL A 169 4.51 28.76 -5.14
CA VAL A 169 5.64 28.60 -6.05
C VAL A 169 5.63 29.72 -7.08
N VAL A 170 6.76 30.44 -7.17
CA VAL A 170 6.89 31.61 -8.07
C VAL A 170 7.12 31.18 -9.51
N LEU A 171 7.95 30.16 -9.73
CA LEU A 171 8.23 29.59 -11.05
C LEU A 171 7.51 28.25 -11.20
N ARG A 172 6.35 28.28 -11.86
CA ARG A 172 5.51 27.11 -12.10
C ARG A 172 5.99 26.38 -13.36
N ASP A 173 5.96 25.05 -13.33
CA ASP A 173 6.17 24.26 -14.54
C ASP A 173 4.93 24.38 -15.43
N ASP A 174 5.15 24.59 -16.72
CA ASP A 174 4.11 24.45 -17.74
C ASP A 174 3.96 22.98 -18.18
N ASP A 175 2.98 22.73 -19.04
CA ASP A 175 2.70 21.38 -19.54
C ASP A 175 3.91 20.72 -20.24
N ASP A 176 4.78 21.51 -20.89
CA ASP A 176 5.97 21.00 -21.56
C ASP A 176 7.04 20.58 -20.56
N ALA A 177 7.25 21.37 -19.50
CA ALA A 177 8.10 21.00 -18.38
C ALA A 177 7.59 19.77 -17.63
N ILE A 178 6.27 19.61 -17.47
CA ILE A 178 5.68 18.40 -16.88
C ILE A 178 5.94 17.19 -17.80
N ARG A 179 5.70 17.32 -19.11
CA ARG A 179 5.96 16.26 -20.10
C ARG A 179 7.43 15.85 -20.13
N ALA A 180 8.36 16.76 -19.86
CA ALA A 180 9.78 16.42 -19.78
C ALA A 180 10.03 15.35 -18.70
N PHE A 181 9.41 15.45 -17.52
CA PHE A 181 9.54 14.41 -16.48
C PHE A 181 8.90 13.06 -16.84
N LEU A 182 7.94 13.06 -17.77
CA LEU A 182 7.20 11.85 -18.17
C LEU A 182 7.86 11.11 -19.34
N ASN A 183 8.61 11.82 -20.18
CA ASN A 183 9.13 11.30 -21.46
C ASN A 183 10.66 11.19 -21.51
N ASP A 184 11.39 11.96 -20.72
CA ASP A 184 12.85 11.91 -20.71
C ASP A 184 13.34 10.64 -19.99
N ALA A 185 14.23 9.90 -20.62
CA ALA A 185 14.82 8.68 -20.05
C ALA A 185 15.63 8.96 -18.77
N SER A 186 16.22 10.15 -18.66
CA SER A 186 17.06 10.57 -17.53
C SER A 186 16.29 11.24 -16.40
N SER A 187 15.04 11.63 -16.65
CA SER A 187 14.13 12.21 -15.66
C SER A 187 12.97 11.25 -15.36
N ALA A 188 12.26 11.50 -14.26
CA ALA A 188 11.11 10.68 -13.90
C ALA A 188 10.16 11.43 -12.97
N MET A 189 8.87 11.08 -13.03
CA MET A 189 7.90 11.43 -12.00
C MET A 189 7.24 10.16 -11.48
N TRP A 190 6.93 10.14 -10.19
CA TRP A 190 6.09 9.12 -9.57
C TRP A 190 4.81 9.76 -9.05
N ILE A 191 3.72 9.02 -9.17
CA ILE A 191 2.42 9.37 -8.61
C ILE A 191 1.99 8.23 -7.69
N ALA A 192 1.55 8.60 -6.48
CA ALA A 192 0.90 7.69 -5.56
C ALA A 192 -0.62 7.82 -5.72
N TYR A 193 -1.28 6.68 -5.87
CA TYR A 193 -2.73 6.57 -5.93
C TYR A 193 -3.26 6.00 -4.64
N VAL A 194 -4.38 6.54 -4.18
CA VAL A 194 -5.17 6.01 -3.06
C VAL A 194 -6.56 5.70 -3.59
N ASP A 195 -6.93 4.42 -3.61
CA ASP A 195 -8.23 3.94 -4.11
C ASP A 195 -8.55 4.43 -5.55
N GLY A 196 -7.50 4.55 -6.37
CA GLY A 196 -7.61 4.98 -7.77
C GLY A 196 -7.53 6.51 -7.99
N GLU A 197 -7.51 7.32 -6.92
CA GLU A 197 -7.35 8.77 -7.01
C GLU A 197 -5.86 9.16 -6.87
N ALA A 198 -5.38 10.07 -7.73
CA ALA A 198 -4.04 10.63 -7.63
C ALA A 198 -3.89 11.46 -6.34
N ALA A 199 -3.00 11.03 -5.45
CA ALA A 199 -2.94 11.51 -4.07
C ALA A 199 -1.66 12.29 -3.75
N ALA A 200 -0.56 11.98 -4.43
CA ALA A 200 0.74 12.58 -4.19
C ALA A 200 1.67 12.40 -5.40
N CYS A 201 2.67 13.26 -5.56
CA CYS A 201 3.69 13.14 -6.60
C CYS A 201 5.10 13.49 -6.09
N VAL A 202 6.10 13.01 -6.81
CA VAL A 202 7.50 13.48 -6.71
C VAL A 202 8.16 13.40 -8.08
N ALA A 203 9.03 14.35 -8.39
CA ALA A 203 9.80 14.39 -9.61
C ALA A 203 11.30 14.23 -9.32
N MET A 204 12.02 13.68 -10.29
CA MET A 204 13.46 13.52 -10.30
C MET A 204 14.00 13.97 -11.65
N ARG A 205 15.15 14.65 -11.62
CA ARG A 205 15.95 14.93 -12.82
C ARG A 205 17.45 14.80 -12.51
N PRO A 206 18.30 14.61 -13.51
CA PRO A 206 19.75 14.68 -13.32
C PRO A 206 20.17 16.08 -12.85
N LEU A 207 21.16 16.16 -11.96
CA LEU A 207 21.76 17.42 -11.55
C LEU A 207 22.96 17.71 -12.45
N GLN A 208 22.96 18.81 -13.20
CA GLN A 208 23.98 19.07 -14.21
C GLN A 208 25.31 19.50 -13.60
N GLU A 209 25.25 20.18 -12.46
CA GLU A 209 26.38 20.79 -11.77
C GLU A 209 27.17 19.77 -10.95
N VAL A 210 26.57 18.61 -10.64
CA VAL A 210 27.17 17.55 -9.81
C VAL A 210 27.10 16.23 -10.56
N ALA A 211 28.24 15.78 -11.09
CA ALA A 211 28.34 14.51 -11.78
C ALA A 211 27.87 13.35 -10.90
N GLY A 212 27.10 12.42 -11.49
CA GLY A 212 26.58 11.25 -10.77
C GLY A 212 25.45 11.57 -9.78
N ALA A 213 24.87 12.78 -9.79
CA ALA A 213 23.78 13.14 -8.88
C ALA A 213 22.44 13.40 -9.60
N THR A 214 21.36 13.20 -8.85
CA THR A 214 20.00 13.63 -9.21
C THR A 214 19.46 14.63 -8.21
N GLU A 215 18.42 15.33 -8.62
CA GLU A 215 17.66 16.25 -7.78
C GLU A 215 16.23 15.75 -7.62
N CYS A 216 15.76 15.65 -6.38
CA CYS A 216 14.35 15.47 -6.04
C CYS A 216 13.64 16.84 -6.06
N LYS A 217 12.52 16.92 -6.79
CA LYS A 217 11.70 18.12 -6.89
C LYS A 217 10.22 17.77 -6.75
N ARG A 218 9.43 18.79 -6.41
CA ARG A 218 7.95 18.72 -6.48
C ARG A 218 7.35 17.56 -5.69
N LEU A 219 7.95 17.24 -4.54
CA LEU A 219 7.34 16.33 -3.57
C LEU A 219 6.09 17.01 -2.98
N TYR A 220 4.92 16.43 -3.25
CA TYR A 220 3.64 16.94 -2.77
C TYR A 220 2.71 15.80 -2.37
N VAL A 221 1.97 16.01 -1.28
CA VAL A 221 0.88 15.14 -0.85
C VAL A 221 -0.34 16.01 -0.61
N ALA A 222 -1.43 15.72 -1.32
CA ALA A 222 -2.69 16.43 -1.16
C ALA A 222 -3.22 16.28 0.26
N ASP A 223 -3.81 17.36 0.81
CA ASP A 223 -4.18 17.47 2.24
C ASP A 223 -5.03 16.30 2.73
N ARG A 224 -6.00 15.89 1.90
CA ARG A 224 -6.93 14.77 2.15
C ARG A 224 -6.24 13.39 2.30
N PHE A 225 -5.00 13.26 1.83
CA PHE A 225 -4.22 12.03 1.85
C PHE A 225 -2.97 12.09 2.74
N ARG A 226 -2.74 13.19 3.48
CA ARG A 226 -1.60 13.32 4.40
C ARG A 226 -1.66 12.33 5.56
N ARG A 227 -0.50 12.10 6.19
CA ARG A 227 -0.29 11.17 7.33
C ARG A 227 -0.57 9.70 6.99
N ARG A 228 -0.39 9.31 5.73
CA ARG A 228 -0.54 7.93 5.22
C ARG A 228 0.76 7.31 4.70
N GLY A 229 1.91 7.93 4.96
CA GLY A 229 3.22 7.45 4.47
C GLY A 229 3.50 7.69 2.98
N LEU A 230 2.65 8.43 2.26
CA LEU A 230 2.78 8.61 0.80
C LEU A 230 4.09 9.30 0.39
N ALA A 231 4.51 10.34 1.12
CA ALA A 231 5.75 11.05 0.82
C ALA A 231 6.98 10.14 1.00
N GLU A 232 6.99 9.29 2.03
CA GLU A 232 8.04 8.30 2.26
C GLU A 232 8.06 7.26 1.12
N ALA A 233 6.90 6.72 0.74
CA ALA A 233 6.81 5.75 -0.36
C ALA A 233 7.28 6.33 -1.71
N LEU A 234 6.96 7.59 -1.99
CA LEU A 234 7.42 8.30 -3.18
C LEU A 234 8.95 8.52 -3.17
N MET A 235 9.51 8.95 -2.04
CA MET A 235 10.96 9.12 -1.89
C MET A 235 11.71 7.80 -2.05
N GLN A 236 11.20 6.70 -1.47
CA GLN A 236 11.78 5.37 -1.64
C GLN A 236 11.75 4.89 -3.09
N ALA A 237 10.66 5.16 -3.83
CA ALA A 237 10.57 4.83 -5.25
C ALA A 237 11.59 5.62 -6.09
N LEU A 238 11.73 6.93 -5.81
CA LEU A 238 12.72 7.80 -6.45
C LEU A 238 14.15 7.32 -6.16
N GLU A 239 14.49 7.10 -4.89
CA GLU A 239 15.83 6.69 -4.48
C GLU A 239 16.21 5.32 -5.05
N SER A 240 15.27 4.38 -5.05
CA SER A 240 15.46 3.07 -5.66
C SER A 240 15.77 3.23 -7.14
N HIS A 241 15.00 4.05 -7.86
CA HIS A 241 15.25 4.28 -9.28
C HIS A 241 16.60 4.96 -9.54
N ALA A 242 16.96 5.99 -8.76
CA ALA A 242 18.24 6.66 -8.88
C ALA A 242 19.42 5.69 -8.67
N ALA A 243 19.35 4.81 -7.67
CA ALA A 243 20.37 3.80 -7.42
C ALA A 243 20.48 2.79 -8.58
N HIS A 244 19.36 2.30 -9.10
CA HIS A 244 19.35 1.39 -10.26
C HIS A 244 19.87 2.05 -11.55
N ALA A 245 19.67 3.36 -11.70
CA ALA A 245 20.20 4.15 -12.81
C ALA A 245 21.69 4.51 -12.64
N GLY A 246 22.31 4.13 -11.52
CA GLY A 246 23.75 4.33 -11.28
C GLY A 246 24.12 5.71 -10.75
N TYR A 247 23.17 6.46 -10.16
CA TYR A 247 23.49 7.71 -9.48
C TYR A 247 24.07 7.46 -8.08
N ASP A 248 25.04 8.29 -7.69
CA ASP A 248 25.75 8.23 -6.42
C ASP A 248 25.01 8.97 -5.29
N ALA A 249 24.17 9.95 -5.64
CA ALA A 249 23.50 10.80 -4.67
C ALA A 249 22.20 11.43 -5.18
N VAL A 250 21.29 11.70 -4.23
CA VAL A 250 20.09 12.52 -4.43
C VAL A 250 20.25 13.82 -3.64
N TYR A 251 19.99 14.94 -4.30
CA TYR A 251 19.96 16.27 -3.72
C TYR A 251 18.52 16.78 -3.65
N LEU A 252 18.23 17.64 -2.68
CA LEU A 252 16.97 18.35 -2.59
C LEU A 252 17.14 19.71 -1.93
N ASP A 253 16.22 20.61 -2.23
CA ASP A 253 16.10 21.92 -1.61
C ASP A 253 14.70 22.12 -1.04
N THR A 254 14.60 22.91 0.02
CA THR A 254 13.33 23.19 0.69
C THR A 254 13.36 24.54 1.41
N LYS A 255 12.20 24.98 1.89
CA LYS A 255 12.05 26.14 2.77
C LYS A 255 12.15 25.71 4.24
N ASP A 256 12.69 26.59 5.06
CA ASP A 256 12.90 26.41 6.50
C ASP A 256 11.59 26.35 7.30
N ASP A 257 10.52 26.94 6.78
CA ASP A 257 9.16 26.87 7.34
C ASP A 257 8.45 25.52 7.05
N LEU A 258 8.95 24.70 6.12
CA LEU A 258 8.41 23.38 5.78
C LEU A 258 8.92 22.29 6.75
N HIS A 259 8.71 22.48 8.05
CA HIS A 259 9.23 21.61 9.11
C HIS A 259 8.86 20.12 8.96
N ALA A 260 7.69 19.81 8.39
CA ALA A 260 7.28 18.42 8.16
C ALA A 260 8.13 17.75 7.06
N ALA A 261 8.49 18.48 6.00
CA ALA A 261 9.35 17.98 4.94
C ALA A 261 10.79 17.79 5.44
N ILE A 262 11.32 18.77 6.17
CA ILE A 262 12.66 18.69 6.76
C ILE A 262 12.81 17.44 7.64
N ARG A 263 11.85 17.20 8.56
CA ARG A 263 11.87 15.99 9.41
C ARG A 263 11.81 14.70 8.60
N LEU A 264 10.99 14.65 7.55
CA LEU A 264 10.92 13.49 6.66
C LEU A 264 12.29 13.23 6.02
N TYR A 265 12.94 14.25 5.48
CA TYR A 265 14.23 14.10 4.83
C TYR A 265 15.32 13.66 5.82
N GLU A 266 15.36 14.24 7.01
CA GLU A 266 16.29 13.83 8.08
C GLU A 266 16.07 12.35 8.48
N GLN A 267 14.81 11.92 8.61
CA GLN A 267 14.46 10.51 8.91
C GLN A 267 14.88 9.56 7.79
N LEU A 268 14.82 10.00 6.54
CA LEU A 268 15.28 9.24 5.38
C LEU A 268 16.80 9.25 5.21
N GLY A 269 17.54 9.95 6.07
CA GLY A 269 19.00 10.01 6.06
C GLY A 269 19.57 11.06 5.10
N TYR A 270 18.79 12.09 4.75
CA TYR A 270 19.34 13.28 4.10
C TYR A 270 20.05 14.14 5.14
N GLU A 271 21.23 14.62 4.78
CA GLU A 271 22.05 15.51 5.59
C GLU A 271 22.12 16.88 4.91
N ARG A 272 22.25 17.94 5.71
CA ARG A 272 22.41 19.30 5.17
C ARG A 272 23.68 19.39 4.32
N CYS A 273 23.61 20.14 3.22
CA CYS A 273 24.74 20.39 2.34
C CYS A 273 24.83 21.87 1.92
N GLU A 274 25.87 22.20 1.16
CA GLU A 274 26.02 23.50 0.53
C GLU A 274 24.94 23.72 -0.53
N ARG A 275 24.62 24.99 -0.80
CA ARG A 275 23.69 25.39 -1.87
C ARG A 275 24.23 24.88 -3.21
N TYR A 276 23.39 24.13 -3.93
CA TYR A 276 23.75 23.52 -5.21
C TYR A 276 22.92 24.05 -6.39
N ASN A 277 21.92 24.90 -6.14
CA ASN A 277 21.09 25.50 -7.18
C ASN A 277 20.71 26.97 -6.84
N ASP A 278 20.20 27.67 -7.84
CA ASP A 278 19.79 29.08 -7.75
C ASP A 278 18.31 29.26 -7.40
N ASN A 279 17.64 28.27 -6.78
CA ASN A 279 16.25 28.43 -6.35
C ASN A 279 16.17 29.59 -5.33
N PRO A 280 15.52 30.72 -5.66
CA PRO A 280 15.50 31.89 -4.79
C PRO A 280 14.60 31.69 -3.57
N GLN A 281 13.68 30.72 -3.62
CA GLN A 281 12.79 30.40 -2.51
C GLN A 281 13.38 29.35 -1.56
N ALA A 282 14.49 28.69 -1.92
CA ALA A 282 15.10 27.67 -1.09
C ALA A 282 16.03 28.27 -0.03
N THR A 283 15.85 27.83 1.22
CA THR A 283 16.67 28.24 2.36
C THR A 283 17.43 27.08 2.99
N ILE A 284 17.03 25.83 2.72
CA ILE A 284 17.69 24.61 3.18
C ILE A 284 18.02 23.70 1.99
N PHE A 285 19.24 23.15 2.00
CA PHE A 285 19.76 22.22 1.01
C PHE A 285 20.19 20.94 1.71
N MET A 286 19.82 19.79 1.16
CA MET A 286 20.15 18.50 1.72
C MET A 286 20.57 17.52 0.63
N ARG A 287 21.35 16.52 1.01
CA ARG A 287 21.76 15.42 0.14
C ARG A 287 21.75 14.09 0.87
N LYS A 288 21.59 13.02 0.12
CA LYS A 288 21.77 11.64 0.58
C LYS A 288 22.62 10.89 -0.43
N ARG A 289 23.67 10.21 0.05
CA ARG A 289 24.43 9.26 -0.78
C ARG A 289 23.65 7.97 -0.93
N LEU A 290 23.55 7.48 -2.15
CA LEU A 290 22.97 6.19 -2.47
C LEU A 290 24.03 5.10 -2.24
N ARG A 291 23.59 3.88 -1.89
CA ARG A 291 24.46 2.73 -1.64
C ARG A 291 24.30 1.70 -2.75
#